data_AF-A0A6P5BTN6-F1
#
_entry.id   AF-A0A6P5BTN6-F1
#
_cell.length_a   1.000
_cell.length_b   1.000
_cell.length_c   1.000
_cell.angle_alpha   90.00
_cell.angle_beta   90.00
_cell.angle_gamma   90.00
#
_symmetry.space_group_name_H-M   'P 1'
#
loop_
_entity.id
_entity.type
_entity.pdbx_description
1 polymer ?
#
loop_
_entity_poly.entity_id
_entity_poly.type
_entity_poly.pdbx_seq_one_letter_code
_entity_poly.pdbx_strand_id
1 'polypeptide(L)'
;MLGNRAVMLLLLLLLPWTAQGRAVSEDSSPAWTRGQQLSQQLCMLAWSAHLPMGHVDLPREEGGDKTTDDVPRIQCEDGCDPQGLRDNSQSCLQRIHRGLVFYEKLLGSDIFTGEPSLLPDGPVDQLHASILGLRELLQPKGHHWETEQTPSPIPSQPWQRLLLRLKILRSLQAFVAVAARVFAHGAATLSP
;
A
#
# COMPACT_ATOMS: atom_id res chain seq x y z
N MET A 1 9.63 1.64 -70.21
CA MET A 1 9.17 0.85 -69.05
C MET A 1 10.20 0.86 -67.91
N LEU A 2 10.67 2.04 -67.47
CA LEU A 2 11.69 2.18 -66.41
C LEU A 2 11.24 3.05 -65.21
N GLY A 3 10.05 3.65 -65.26
CA GLY A 3 9.56 4.56 -64.21
C GLY A 3 8.92 3.87 -63.01
N ASN A 4 8.43 2.63 -63.16
CA ASN A 4 7.64 1.98 -62.10
C ASN A 4 8.49 1.20 -61.07
N ARG A 5 9.73 0.85 -61.42
CA ARG A 5 10.65 0.11 -60.52
C ARG A 5 11.39 1.04 -59.55
N ALA A 6 11.73 2.26 -59.99
CA ALA A 6 12.40 3.26 -59.17
C ALA A 6 11.48 3.79 -58.05
N VAL A 7 10.19 3.95 -58.33
CA VAL A 7 9.20 4.42 -57.35
C VAL A 7 8.92 3.35 -56.28
N MET A 8 8.83 2.07 -56.66
CA MET A 8 8.68 0.95 -55.71
C MET A 8 9.91 0.78 -54.80
N LEU A 9 11.12 0.99 -55.33
CA LEU A 9 12.35 0.97 -54.54
C LEU A 9 12.48 2.16 -53.58
N LEU A 10 11.99 3.35 -53.97
CA LEU A 10 11.95 4.53 -53.08
C LEU A 10 10.91 4.38 -51.96
N LEU A 11 9.77 3.74 -52.23
CA LEU A 11 8.74 3.47 -51.22
C LEU A 11 9.17 2.42 -50.18
N LEU A 12 10.00 1.45 -50.58
CA LEU A 12 10.55 0.44 -49.67
C LEU A 12 11.64 1.00 -48.73
N LEU A 13 12.30 2.10 -49.10
CA LEU A 13 13.33 2.78 -48.30
C LEU A 13 12.77 3.78 -47.27
N LEU A 14 11.46 4.04 -47.28
CA LEU A 14 10.79 5.00 -46.39
C LEU A 14 9.97 4.36 -45.27
N LEU A 15 10.01 3.03 -45.10
CA LEU A 15 9.44 2.38 -43.92
C LEU A 15 10.44 2.49 -42.77
N PRO A 16 10.18 3.30 -41.72
CA PRO A 16 10.98 3.22 -40.51
C PRO A 16 10.69 1.85 -39.91
N TRP A 17 11.75 1.07 -39.79
CA TRP A 17 11.79 -0.20 -39.08
C TRP A 17 11.49 0.09 -37.60
N THR A 18 10.21 0.16 -37.21
CA THR A 18 9.82 0.18 -35.80
C THR A 18 9.72 -1.25 -35.30
N ALA A 19 10.83 -1.98 -35.42
CA ALA A 19 11.09 -3.10 -34.50
C ALA A 19 11.59 -2.50 -33.18
N GLN A 20 10.78 -1.65 -32.55
CA GLN A 20 10.81 -1.52 -31.10
C GLN A 20 10.19 -2.82 -30.59
N GLY A 21 11.04 -3.83 -30.47
CA GLY A 21 10.79 -4.85 -29.47
C GLY A 21 10.40 -4.08 -28.21
N ARG A 22 9.23 -4.42 -27.66
CA ARG A 22 8.81 -3.95 -26.33
C ARG A 22 10.03 -4.10 -25.44
N ALA A 23 10.74 -3.01 -25.18
CA ALA A 23 11.55 -2.91 -24.00
C ALA A 23 10.50 -3.07 -22.90
N VAL A 24 10.46 -4.26 -22.30
CA VAL A 24 9.88 -4.44 -20.98
C VAL A 24 10.46 -3.28 -20.18
N SER A 25 9.59 -2.35 -19.77
CA SER A 25 10.00 -1.24 -18.92
C SER A 25 10.89 -1.85 -17.85
N GLU A 26 12.14 -1.40 -17.83
CA GLU A 26 13.09 -1.73 -16.78
C GLU A 26 12.39 -1.33 -15.49
N ASP A 27 11.79 -2.34 -14.86
CA ASP A 27 10.85 -2.19 -13.78
C ASP A 27 11.66 -1.53 -12.68
N SER A 28 11.36 -0.26 -12.43
CA SER A 28 12.18 0.56 -11.55
C SER A 28 12.18 -0.14 -10.20
N SER A 29 13.29 -0.79 -9.84
CA SER A 29 13.35 -1.54 -8.59
C SER A 29 12.80 -0.63 -7.50
N PRO A 30 11.81 -1.09 -6.72
CA PRO A 30 11.18 -0.25 -5.72
C PRO A 30 12.28 0.23 -4.77
N ALA A 31 12.12 1.45 -4.24
CA ALA A 31 13.13 2.09 -3.40
C ALA A 31 13.18 1.42 -2.01
N TRP A 32 13.68 0.18 -1.97
CA TRP A 32 13.60 -0.74 -0.83
C TRP A 32 14.14 -0.12 0.46
N THR A 33 15.31 0.52 0.42
CA THR A 33 15.91 1.19 1.59
C THR A 33 15.00 2.28 2.15
N ARG A 34 14.39 3.08 1.28
CA ARG A 34 13.45 4.12 1.70
C ARG A 34 12.15 3.50 2.24
N GLY A 35 11.67 2.43 1.61
CA GLY A 35 10.52 1.66 2.07
C GLY A 35 10.76 1.05 3.45
N GLN A 36 11.97 0.54 3.71
CA GLN A 36 12.38 0.00 5.00
C GLN A 36 12.33 1.09 6.08
N GLN A 37 12.93 2.25 5.83
CA GLN A 37 12.93 3.38 6.77
C GLN A 37 11.49 3.81 7.11
N LEU A 38 10.65 4.05 6.10
CA LEU A 38 9.27 4.49 6.29
C LEU A 38 8.41 3.43 6.98
N SER A 39 8.52 2.16 6.59
CA SER A 39 7.76 1.06 7.20
C SER A 39 8.19 0.77 8.65
N GLN A 40 9.47 0.95 8.98
CA GLN A 40 9.95 0.86 10.36
C GLN A 40 9.42 2.01 11.22
N GLN A 41 9.43 3.24 10.70
CA GLN A 41 8.81 4.39 11.36
C GLN A 41 7.31 4.17 11.58
N LEU A 42 6.61 3.62 10.59
CA LEU A 42 5.20 3.25 10.72
C LEU A 42 4.94 2.23 11.81
N CYS A 43 5.78 1.20 11.95
CA CYS A 43 5.67 0.26 13.06
C CYS A 43 5.76 0.99 14.41
N MET A 44 6.77 1.85 14.59
CA MET A 44 6.94 2.61 15.83
C MET A 44 5.72 3.49 16.14
N LEU A 45 5.20 4.21 15.15
CA LEU A 45 4.03 5.08 15.30
C LEU A 45 2.74 4.30 15.57
N ALA A 46 2.55 3.12 14.96
CA ALA A 46 1.38 2.27 15.20
C ALA A 46 1.32 1.75 16.64
N TRP A 47 2.46 1.52 17.28
CA TRP A 47 2.54 1.17 18.70
C TRP A 47 2.40 2.39 19.61
N SER A 48 3.01 3.53 19.25
CA SER A 48 2.92 4.77 20.05
C SER A 48 1.51 5.38 20.05
N ALA A 49 0.79 5.28 18.94
CA ALA A 49 -0.60 5.74 18.84
C ALA A 49 -1.59 4.90 19.68
N HIS A 50 -1.21 3.67 20.05
CA HIS A 50 -2.05 2.78 20.85
C HIS A 50 -1.95 3.07 22.36
N LEU A 51 -0.78 3.52 22.82
CA LEU A 51 -0.47 3.78 24.24
C LEU A 51 -1.43 4.77 24.94
N PRO A 52 -1.84 5.90 24.32
CA PRO A 52 -2.77 6.85 24.94
C PRO A 52 -4.19 6.30 25.19
N MET A 53 -4.58 5.22 24.52
CA MET A 53 -5.95 4.70 24.60
C MET A 53 -6.16 3.62 25.68
N GLY A 54 -5.11 3.30 26.45
CA GLY A 54 -5.16 2.32 27.54
C GLY A 54 -5.29 0.87 27.06
N HIS A 55 -4.89 -0.08 27.92
CA HIS A 55 -5.14 -1.50 27.69
C HIS A 55 -6.62 -1.80 27.97
N VAL A 56 -7.48 -1.53 26.99
CA VAL A 56 -8.86 -2.04 27.01
C VAL A 56 -8.81 -3.41 26.36
N ASP A 57 -9.05 -4.46 27.16
CA ASP A 57 -9.34 -5.79 26.63
C ASP A 57 -10.63 -5.69 25.82
N LEU A 58 -10.45 -5.59 24.49
CA LEU A 58 -11.56 -5.62 23.54
C LEU A 58 -12.28 -6.95 23.70
N PRO A 59 -13.57 -6.96 24.09
CA PRO A 59 -14.35 -8.18 24.14
C PRO A 59 -14.31 -8.85 22.77
N ARG A 60 -14.01 -10.15 22.73
CA ARG A 60 -14.12 -10.93 21.50
C ARG A 60 -15.59 -10.92 21.10
N GLU A 61 -15.92 -10.34 19.95
CA GLU A 61 -17.29 -10.32 19.46
C GLU A 61 -17.76 -11.76 19.17
N GLU A 62 -18.85 -12.19 19.80
CA GLU A 62 -19.53 -13.47 19.54
C GLU A 62 -20.31 -13.48 18.20
N GLY A 63 -20.34 -12.34 17.50
CA GLY A 63 -20.87 -12.23 16.14
C GLY A 63 -19.85 -12.73 15.12
N GLY A 64 -20.05 -13.95 14.62
CA GLY A 64 -19.16 -14.61 13.67
C GLY A 64 -18.80 -13.73 12.45
N ASP A 65 -17.50 -13.65 12.18
CA ASP A 65 -16.78 -13.73 10.89
C ASP A 65 -17.26 -12.96 9.65
N LYS A 66 -18.22 -12.03 9.75
CA LYS A 66 -18.68 -11.23 8.58
C LYS A 66 -18.05 -9.85 8.48
N THR A 67 -17.49 -9.32 9.57
CA THR A 67 -16.84 -8.00 9.61
C THR A 67 -15.32 -8.07 9.39
N THR A 68 -14.75 -9.27 9.40
CA THR A 68 -13.33 -9.54 9.18
C THR A 68 -12.94 -9.52 7.71
N ASP A 69 -13.90 -9.76 6.82
CA ASP A 69 -13.73 -9.86 5.37
C ASP A 69 -13.46 -8.49 4.70
N ASP A 70 -13.98 -7.42 5.30
CA ASP A 70 -13.86 -6.06 4.76
C ASP A 70 -12.50 -5.39 5.04
N VAL A 71 -11.71 -5.91 5.99
CA VAL A 71 -10.40 -5.34 6.36
C VAL A 71 -9.30 -6.00 5.54
N PRO A 72 -8.50 -5.25 4.76
CA PRO A 72 -7.45 -5.83 3.95
C PRO A 72 -6.35 -6.45 4.82
N ARG A 73 -6.09 -7.73 4.57
CA ARG A 73 -5.02 -8.52 5.18
C ARG A 73 -4.03 -8.98 4.13
N ILE A 74 -2.77 -9.10 4.49
CA ILE A 74 -1.80 -9.79 3.64
C ILE A 74 -2.01 -11.29 3.86
N GLN A 75 -2.56 -11.96 2.85
CA GLN A 75 -2.87 -13.38 2.84
C GLN A 75 -1.67 -14.21 2.36
N CYS A 76 -1.79 -15.53 2.44
CA CYS A 76 -0.71 -16.44 2.07
C CYS A 76 -0.41 -16.39 0.56
N GLU A 77 -1.43 -16.16 -0.26
CA GLU A 77 -1.36 -16.08 -1.71
C GLU A 77 -0.88 -14.73 -2.26
N ASP A 78 -0.72 -13.72 -1.40
CA ASP A 78 -0.32 -12.37 -1.82
C ASP A 78 1.18 -12.26 -2.17
N GLY A 79 1.96 -13.34 -2.03
CA GLY A 79 3.37 -13.41 -2.43
C GLY A 79 4.31 -12.56 -1.57
N CYS A 80 3.91 -12.25 -0.34
CA CYS A 80 4.72 -11.47 0.61
C CYS A 80 5.68 -12.32 1.45
N ASP A 81 5.78 -13.62 1.18
CA ASP A 81 6.82 -14.47 1.73
C ASP A 81 8.16 -14.24 0.98
N PRO A 82 9.32 -14.61 1.57
CA PRO A 82 10.62 -14.36 0.95
C PRO A 82 10.78 -14.95 -0.46
N GLN A 83 10.16 -16.09 -0.75
CA GLN A 83 10.25 -16.72 -2.07
C GLN A 83 9.37 -15.97 -3.07
N GLY A 84 8.14 -15.62 -2.70
CA GLY A 84 7.24 -14.79 -3.50
C GLY A 84 7.85 -13.42 -3.86
N LEU A 85 8.53 -12.77 -2.91
CA LEU A 85 9.22 -11.50 -3.15
C LEU A 85 10.36 -11.61 -4.16
N ARG A 86 11.09 -12.73 -4.15
CA ARG A 86 12.18 -13.00 -5.09
C ARG A 86 11.66 -13.30 -6.51
N ASP A 87 10.54 -14.01 -6.60
CA ASP A 87 9.96 -14.42 -7.87
C ASP A 87 9.23 -13.26 -8.57
N ASN A 88 8.37 -12.55 -7.85
CA ASN A 88 7.71 -11.34 -8.32
C ASN A 88 7.16 -10.51 -7.15
N SER A 89 7.86 -9.45 -6.76
CA SER A 89 7.44 -8.58 -5.67
C SER A 89 6.18 -7.74 -5.96
N GLN A 90 5.76 -7.59 -7.22
CA GLN A 90 4.67 -6.67 -7.58
C GLN A 90 3.34 -7.00 -6.91
N SER A 91 2.97 -8.29 -6.85
CA SER A 91 1.73 -8.73 -6.19
C SER A 91 1.69 -8.33 -4.71
N CYS A 92 2.80 -8.56 -4.00
CA CYS A 92 2.92 -8.18 -2.59
C CYS A 92 2.88 -6.66 -2.41
N LEU A 93 3.61 -5.90 -3.22
CA LEU A 93 3.67 -4.43 -3.12
C LEU A 93 2.32 -3.79 -3.45
N GLN A 94 1.59 -4.32 -4.44
CA GLN A 94 0.23 -3.91 -4.74
C GLN A 94 -0.71 -4.18 -3.56
N ARG A 95 -0.59 -5.35 -2.91
CA ARG A 95 -1.36 -5.68 -1.71
C ARG A 95 -1.07 -4.73 -0.55
N ILE A 96 0.21 -4.43 -0.31
CA ILE A 96 0.63 -3.47 0.71
C ILE A 96 0.04 -2.09 0.39
N HIS A 97 0.13 -1.61 -0.85
CA HIS A 97 -0.45 -0.32 -1.20
C HIS A 97 -1.97 -0.28 -1.01
N ARG A 98 -2.71 -1.32 -1.40
CA ARG A 98 -4.16 -1.40 -1.15
C ARG A 98 -4.48 -1.30 0.35
N GLY A 99 -3.71 -1.99 1.19
CA GLY A 99 -3.85 -1.88 2.64
C GLY A 99 -3.55 -0.47 3.17
N LEU A 100 -2.49 0.19 2.66
CA LEU A 100 -2.15 1.56 3.06
C LEU A 100 -3.26 2.56 2.69
N VAL A 101 -3.82 2.47 1.49
CA VAL A 101 -4.98 3.29 1.05
C VAL A 101 -6.17 3.09 1.99
N PHE A 102 -6.45 1.85 2.38
CA PHE A 102 -7.55 1.55 3.30
C PHE A 102 -7.34 2.19 4.67
N TYR A 103 -6.17 2.01 5.27
CA TYR A 103 -5.89 2.57 6.59
C TYR A 103 -5.81 4.09 6.59
N GLU A 104 -5.25 4.70 5.55
CA GLU A 104 -5.28 6.16 5.36
C GLU A 104 -6.72 6.69 5.42
N LYS A 105 -7.64 6.11 4.63
CA LYS A 105 -9.06 6.49 4.64
C LYS A 105 -9.70 6.32 6.01
N LEU A 106 -9.37 5.25 6.74
CA LEU A 106 -9.85 5.06 8.11
C LEU A 106 -9.32 6.12 9.07
N LEU A 107 -8.02 6.43 9.02
CA LEU A 107 -7.40 7.44 9.87
C LEU A 107 -7.92 8.86 9.55
N GLY A 108 -8.32 9.13 8.31
CA GLY A 108 -8.97 10.38 7.90
C GLY A 108 -10.48 10.46 8.16
N SER A 109 -11.11 9.38 8.66
CA SER A 109 -12.57 9.32 8.86
C SER A 109 -13.03 9.96 10.18
N ASP A 110 -14.35 10.04 10.38
CA ASP A 110 -14.96 10.51 11.63
C ASP A 110 -14.56 9.65 12.84
N ILE A 111 -14.09 8.42 12.61
CA ILE A 111 -13.57 7.56 13.67
C ILE A 111 -12.43 8.24 14.42
N PHE A 112 -11.49 8.89 13.72
CA PHE A 112 -10.32 9.54 14.33
C PHE A 112 -10.44 11.06 14.41
N THR A 113 -11.24 11.67 13.53
CA THR A 113 -11.44 13.13 13.49
C THR A 113 -12.66 13.62 14.28
N GLY A 114 -13.60 12.73 14.60
CA GLY A 114 -14.79 13.04 15.39
C GLY A 114 -14.59 12.87 16.90
N GLU A 115 -15.59 13.31 17.67
CA GLU A 115 -15.59 13.20 19.14
C GLU A 115 -15.53 11.76 19.67
N PRO A 116 -14.72 11.44 20.72
CA PRO A 116 -13.83 12.34 21.45
C PRO A 116 -12.64 12.79 20.60
N SER A 117 -12.43 14.10 20.51
CA SER A 117 -11.38 14.69 19.69
C SER A 117 -9.97 14.25 20.14
N LEU A 118 -9.09 13.95 19.18
CA LEU A 118 -7.69 13.65 19.43
C LEU A 118 -6.86 14.94 19.45
N LEU A 119 -5.71 14.92 20.12
CA LEU A 119 -4.78 16.06 20.12
C LEU A 119 -4.24 16.29 18.70
N PRO A 120 -4.23 17.54 18.20
CA PRO A 120 -3.62 17.86 16.93
C PRO A 120 -2.10 17.63 16.99
N ASP A 121 -1.51 17.27 15.85
CA ASP A 121 -0.10 16.91 15.70
C ASP A 121 0.33 15.73 16.59
N GLY A 122 -0.66 14.94 17.04
CA GLY A 122 -0.47 13.77 17.88
C GLY A 122 0.11 12.56 17.13
N PRO A 123 0.30 11.43 17.83
CA PRO A 123 0.87 10.22 17.22
C PRO A 123 0.01 9.67 16.08
N VAL A 124 -1.32 9.90 16.10
CA VAL A 124 -2.23 9.48 15.02
C VAL A 124 -2.03 10.32 13.76
N ASP A 125 -1.81 11.63 13.89
CA ASP A 125 -1.57 12.51 12.73
C ASP A 125 -0.23 12.17 12.06
N GLN A 126 0.80 11.93 12.87
CA GLN A 126 2.11 11.48 12.39
C GLN A 126 2.01 10.10 11.72
N LEU A 127 1.21 9.19 12.27
CA LEU A 127 0.92 7.89 11.69
C LEU A 127 0.23 8.03 10.33
N HIS A 128 -0.80 8.88 10.23
CA HIS A 128 -1.51 9.16 8.99
C HIS A 128 -0.57 9.73 7.91
N ALA A 129 0.25 10.73 8.26
CA ALA A 129 1.26 11.29 7.36
C ALA A 129 2.31 10.25 6.92
N SER A 130 2.73 9.36 7.82
CA SER A 130 3.69 8.29 7.50
C SER A 130 3.09 7.23 6.57
N ILE A 131 1.77 6.95 6.68
CA ILE A 131 1.06 6.03 5.77
C ILE A 131 1.05 6.62 4.37
N LEU A 132 0.73 7.92 4.25
CA LEU A 132 0.78 8.65 2.98
C LEU A 132 2.17 8.56 2.33
N GLY A 133 3.23 8.82 3.09
CA GLY A 133 4.60 8.76 2.59
C GLY A 133 5.00 7.38 2.06
N LEU A 134 4.60 6.28 2.73
CA LEU A 134 4.88 4.93 2.23
C LEU A 134 4.00 4.57 1.03
N ARG A 135 2.74 5.00 1.01
CA ARG A 135 1.81 4.80 -0.12
C ARG A 135 2.36 5.45 -1.38
N GLU A 136 2.79 6.70 -1.30
CA GLU A 136 3.36 7.46 -2.42
C GLU A 136 4.65 6.83 -2.94
N LEU A 137 5.46 6.23 -2.05
CA LEU A 137 6.67 5.50 -2.46
C LEU A 137 6.34 4.30 -3.35
N LEU A 138 5.23 3.63 -3.07
CA LEU A 138 4.80 2.44 -3.79
C LEU A 138 4.08 2.74 -5.10
N GLN A 139 3.64 3.98 -5.32
CA GLN A 139 2.91 4.33 -6.53
C GLN A 139 3.87 4.41 -7.73
N PRO A 140 3.73 3.53 -8.75
CA PRO A 140 4.65 3.56 -9.89
C PRO A 140 4.44 4.83 -10.72
N LYS A 141 5.53 5.41 -11.22
CA LYS A 141 5.46 6.54 -12.17
C LYS A 141 4.74 6.07 -13.44
N GLY A 142 3.55 6.61 -13.70
CA GLY A 142 2.76 6.33 -14.91
C GLY A 142 1.78 5.17 -14.81
N HIS A 143 1.72 4.44 -13.68
CA HIS A 143 0.67 3.47 -13.41
C HIS A 143 -0.14 3.93 -12.21
N HIS A 144 -1.36 4.39 -12.47
CA HIS A 144 -2.34 4.53 -11.40
C HIS A 144 -2.78 3.11 -11.08
N TRP A 145 -2.21 2.47 -10.05
CA TRP A 145 -2.85 1.29 -9.47
C TRP A 145 -4.28 1.71 -9.19
N GLU A 146 -5.24 1.12 -9.92
CA GLU A 146 -6.65 1.47 -9.78
C GLU A 146 -6.95 1.44 -8.30
N THR A 147 -7.28 2.61 -7.75
CA THR A 147 -7.70 2.71 -6.38
C THR A 147 -9.06 2.02 -6.38
N GLU A 148 -9.06 0.69 -6.21
CA GLU A 148 -10.27 -0.06 -5.91
C GLU A 148 -11.00 0.78 -4.90
N GLN A 149 -12.22 1.21 -5.26
CA GLN A 149 -12.99 2.17 -4.52
C GLN A 149 -13.31 1.55 -3.18
N THR A 150 -12.37 1.69 -2.24
CA THR A 150 -12.57 1.32 -0.85
C THR A 150 -13.68 2.24 -0.40
N PRO A 151 -14.87 1.70 -0.08
CA PRO A 151 -16.01 2.51 0.30
C PRO A 151 -15.59 3.42 1.46
N SER A 152 -16.07 4.65 1.44
CA SER A 152 -15.89 5.52 2.60
C SER A 152 -16.47 4.83 3.83
N PRO A 153 -15.79 4.87 4.99
CA PRO A 153 -16.31 4.29 6.21
C PRO A 153 -17.70 4.83 6.53
N ILE A 154 -18.60 3.96 7.00
CA ILE A 154 -19.93 4.37 7.45
C ILE A 154 -19.77 5.27 8.69
N PRO A 155 -20.53 6.38 8.80
CA PRO A 155 -20.48 7.25 9.96
C PRO A 155 -20.66 6.48 11.27
N SER A 156 -19.77 6.74 12.22
CA SER A 156 -19.72 6.03 13.51
C SER A 156 -20.35 6.85 14.63
N GLN A 157 -20.97 6.18 15.61
CA GLN A 157 -21.46 6.85 16.82
C GLN A 157 -20.29 7.18 17.77
N PRO A 158 -20.30 8.32 18.50
CA PRO A 158 -19.19 8.72 19.36
C PRO A 158 -18.69 7.65 20.35
N TRP A 159 -19.61 6.88 20.94
CA TRP A 159 -19.26 5.80 21.87
C TRP A 159 -18.58 4.61 21.19
N GLN A 160 -18.86 4.35 19.90
CA GLN A 160 -18.23 3.27 19.13
C GLN A 160 -16.79 3.61 18.76
N ARG A 161 -16.50 4.90 18.58
CA ARG A 161 -15.22 5.38 18.04
C ARG A 161 -14.03 4.91 18.85
N LEU A 162 -14.09 4.96 20.18
CA LEU A 162 -12.99 4.53 21.03
C LEU A 162 -12.63 3.05 20.79
N LEU A 163 -13.64 2.18 20.73
CA LEU A 163 -13.45 0.75 20.46
C LEU A 163 -12.97 0.50 19.02
N LEU A 164 -13.51 1.23 18.05
CA LEU A 164 -13.10 1.14 16.64
C LEU A 164 -11.65 1.58 16.46
N ARG A 165 -11.22 2.69 17.07
CA ARG A 165 -9.82 3.15 17.02
C ARG A 165 -8.88 2.07 17.52
N LEU A 166 -9.20 1.43 18.66
CA LEU A 166 -8.37 0.35 19.22
C LEU A 166 -8.29 -0.87 18.29
N LYS A 167 -9.43 -1.32 17.74
CA LYS A 167 -9.48 -2.43 16.77
C LYS A 167 -8.67 -2.11 15.50
N ILE A 168 -8.85 -0.91 14.95
CA ILE A 168 -8.16 -0.45 13.73
C ILE A 168 -6.65 -0.37 13.97
N LEU A 169 -6.20 0.25 15.06
CA LEU A 169 -4.78 0.36 15.36
C LEU A 169 -4.15 -1.01 15.61
N ARG A 170 -4.84 -1.94 16.27
CA ARG A 170 -4.35 -3.32 16.46
C ARG A 170 -4.23 -4.07 15.13
N SER A 171 -5.22 -3.92 14.25
CA SER A 171 -5.16 -4.49 12.90
C SER A 171 -4.02 -3.88 12.07
N LEU A 172 -3.84 -2.56 12.15
CA LEU A 172 -2.78 -1.83 11.48
C LEU A 172 -1.40 -2.28 11.96
N GLN A 173 -1.20 -2.50 13.27
CA GLN A 173 0.05 -3.03 13.83
C GLN A 173 0.46 -4.35 13.19
N ALA A 174 -0.48 -5.29 13.05
CA ALA A 174 -0.20 -6.57 12.38
C ALA A 174 0.15 -6.36 10.90
N PHE A 175 -0.59 -5.51 10.20
CA PHE A 175 -0.36 -5.19 8.79
C PHE A 175 1.02 -4.55 8.55
N VAL A 176 1.35 -3.48 9.28
CA VAL A 176 2.63 -2.76 9.09
C VAL A 176 3.83 -3.61 9.52
N ALA A 177 3.65 -4.53 10.48
CA ALA A 177 4.71 -5.46 10.84
C ALA A 177 5.07 -6.40 9.67
N VAL A 178 4.10 -6.85 8.87
CA VAL A 178 4.39 -7.64 7.66
C VAL A 178 5.04 -6.76 6.60
N ALA A 179 4.48 -5.56 6.33
CA ALA A 179 5.07 -4.64 5.37
C ALA A 179 6.54 -4.28 5.71
N ALA A 180 6.85 -4.02 6.98
CA ALA A 180 8.21 -3.73 7.41
C ALA A 180 9.18 -4.90 7.19
N ARG A 181 8.72 -6.15 7.39
CA ARG A 181 9.53 -7.34 7.05
C ARG A 181 9.75 -7.47 5.55
N VAL A 182 8.74 -7.20 4.73
CA VAL A 182 8.85 -7.21 3.27
C VAL A 182 9.91 -6.20 2.81
N PHE A 183 9.84 -4.95 3.25
CA PHE A 183 10.82 -3.93 2.86
C PHE A 183 12.21 -4.19 3.43
N ALA A 184 12.32 -4.67 4.67
CA ALA A 184 13.61 -5.03 5.26
C ALA A 184 14.26 -6.19 4.49
N HIS A 185 13.48 -7.21 4.10
CA HIS A 185 13.97 -8.29 3.27
C HIS A 185 14.40 -7.78 1.89
N GLY A 186 13.54 -7.04 1.18
CA GLY A 186 13.87 -6.50 -0.14
C GLY A 186 15.08 -5.57 -0.13
N ALA A 187 15.27 -4.78 0.94
CA ALA A 187 16.47 -3.95 1.11
C ALA A 187 17.73 -4.79 1.30
N ALA A 188 17.62 -5.95 1.95
CA ALA A 188 18.76 -6.83 2.21
C ALA A 188 19.10 -7.80 1.06
N THR A 189 18.13 -8.17 0.23
CA THR A 189 18.28 -9.27 -0.76
C THR A 189 17.98 -8.88 -2.20
N LEU A 190 17.26 -7.78 -2.44
CA LEU A 190 16.79 -7.37 -3.78
C LEU A 190 17.34 -6.01 -4.22
N SER A 191 18.02 -5.27 -3.33
CA SER A 191 18.72 -4.04 -3.68
C SER A 191 20.09 -4.36 -4.32
N PRO A 192 20.43 -3.75 -5.47
CA PRO A 192 21.70 -3.98 -6.17
C PRO A 192 22.92 -3.41 -5.44
#